data_AF-A0A847W7W9-F1
#
_entry.id   AF-A0A847W7W9-F1
#
_cell.length_a   1.000
_cell.length_b   1.000
_cell.length_c   1.000
_cell.angle_alpha   90.00
_cell.angle_beta   90.00
_cell.angle_gamma   90.00
#
_symmetry.space_group_name_H-M   'P 1'
#
loop_
_entity.id
_entity.type
_entity.pdbx_description
1 polymer ?
#
loop_
_entity_poly.entity_id
_entity_poly.type
_entity_poly.pdbx_seq_one_letter_code
_entity_poly.pdbx_strand_id
1 'polypeptide(L)'
;MKKTNTAIKIVGLLFFLALLSYLIVYIIGALDKPLSTAMAVSYTVRDSADISGIVVRDEEVIYSVYNTVYISAQEGKRVSRGGELAQAFDSTEDLQRAVRINELKNEISQLEALYSSDTAASD
;
A
#
# COMPACT_ATOMS: atom_id res chain seq x y z
N MET A 1 64.41 68.43 -33.34
CA MET A 1 63.28 67.74 -34.02
C MET A 1 62.36 67.14 -32.95
N LYS A 2 61.07 67.49 -32.96
CA LYS A 2 60.10 67.27 -31.87
C LYS A 2 59.66 65.78 -31.83
N LYS A 3 60.41 64.92 -31.13
CA LYS A 3 60.13 63.46 -30.98
C LYS A 3 58.89 63.12 -30.14
N THR A 4 58.24 64.11 -29.53
CA THR A 4 57.15 63.92 -28.58
C THR A 4 55.86 63.35 -29.20
N ASN A 5 55.61 63.57 -30.50
CA ASN A 5 54.36 63.16 -31.15
C ASN A 5 54.33 61.64 -31.48
N THR A 6 55.47 61.05 -31.85
CA THR A 6 55.54 59.63 -32.24
C THR A 6 55.42 58.69 -31.05
N ALA A 7 56.02 59.02 -29.91
CA ALA A 7 55.90 58.22 -28.69
C ALA A 7 54.45 58.17 -28.19
N ILE A 8 53.77 59.31 -28.16
CA ILE A 8 52.35 59.41 -27.77
C ILE A 8 51.46 58.63 -28.73
N LYS A 9 51.73 58.66 -30.03
CA LYS A 9 51.01 57.85 -31.04
C LYS A 9 51.20 56.36 -30.82
N ILE A 10 52.41 55.90 -30.51
CA ILE A 10 52.69 54.48 -30.25
C ILE A 10 51.98 54.01 -28.98
N VAL A 11 52.03 54.81 -27.91
CA VAL A 11 51.31 54.50 -26.66
C VAL A 11 49.80 54.46 -26.90
N GLY A 12 49.25 55.43 -27.63
CA GLY A 12 47.83 55.44 -28.01
C GLY A 12 47.42 54.24 -28.86
N LEU A 13 48.26 53.84 -29.82
CA LEU A 13 48.04 52.65 -30.65
C LEU A 13 48.04 51.36 -29.80
N LEU A 14 48.92 51.28 -28.81
CA LEU A 14 49.01 50.13 -27.92
C LEU A 14 47.77 49.99 -27.03
N PHE A 15 47.28 51.09 -26.46
CA PHE A 15 46.02 51.09 -25.71
C PHE A 15 44.82 50.75 -26.60
N PHE A 16 44.81 51.25 -27.84
CA PHE A 16 43.76 50.92 -28.80
C PHE A 16 43.76 49.42 -29.13
N LEU A 17 44.93 48.83 -29.39
CA LEU A 17 45.07 47.38 -29.63
C LEU A 17 44.64 46.55 -28.42
N ALA A 18 44.98 46.97 -27.20
CA ALA A 18 44.58 46.28 -25.98
C ALA A 18 43.05 46.31 -25.76
N LEU A 19 42.40 47.43 -26.07
CA LEU A 19 40.95 47.52 -26.00
C LEU A 19 40.28 46.69 -27.11
N LEU A 20 40.86 46.72 -28.31
CA LEU A 20 40.35 45.98 -29.46
C LEU A 20 40.43 44.46 -29.23
N SER A 21 41.52 43.97 -28.65
CA SER A 21 41.67 42.54 -28.34
C SER A 21 40.64 42.06 -27.32
N TYR A 22 40.39 42.84 -26.27
CA TYR A 22 39.35 42.54 -25.29
C TYR A 22 37.97 42.46 -25.95
N LEU A 23 37.65 43.43 -26.81
CA LEU A 23 36.37 43.46 -27.52
C LEU A 23 36.18 42.23 -28.42
N ILE A 24 37.24 41.81 -29.13
CA ILE A 24 37.21 40.63 -30.00
C ILE A 24 36.92 39.36 -29.18
N VAL A 25 37.63 39.15 -28.06
CA VAL A 25 37.42 37.98 -27.19
C VAL A 25 36.00 37.99 -26.61
N TYR A 26 35.52 39.14 -26.16
CA TYR A 26 34.18 39.29 -25.60
C TYR A 26 33.09 38.95 -26.63
N ILE A 27 33.21 39.44 -27.86
CA ILE A 27 32.26 39.13 -28.94
C ILE A 27 32.25 37.63 -29.23
N ILE A 28 33.42 37.00 -29.38
CA ILE A 28 33.51 35.56 -29.67
C ILE A 28 32.84 34.74 -28.55
N GLY A 29 33.11 35.05 -27.29
CA GLY A 29 32.46 34.38 -26.15
C GLY A 29 30.96 34.66 -26.03
N ALA A 30 30.50 35.83 -26.44
CA ALA A 30 29.08 36.18 -26.43
C ALA A 30 28.26 35.46 -27.52
N LEU A 31 28.92 35.08 -28.62
CA LEU A 31 28.32 34.23 -29.66
C LEU A 31 28.26 32.75 -29.22
N ASP A 32 29.14 32.33 -28.31
CA ASP A 32 29.21 30.97 -27.79
C ASP A 32 28.20 30.76 -26.64
N LYS A 33 26.91 30.93 -26.95
CA LYS A 33 25.80 30.57 -26.05
C LYS A 33 25.34 29.15 -26.39
N PRO A 34 25.89 28.10 -25.77
CA PRO A 34 25.44 26.75 -26.03
C PRO A 34 23.98 26.59 -25.57
N LEU A 35 23.10 26.25 -26.52
CA LEU A 35 21.75 25.84 -26.20
C LEU A 35 21.80 24.41 -25.66
N SER A 36 21.50 24.24 -24.38
CA SER A 36 21.38 22.92 -23.78
C SER A 36 20.09 22.27 -24.31
N THR A 37 20.22 21.37 -25.28
CA THR A 37 19.12 20.57 -25.79
C THR A 37 19.10 19.21 -25.11
N ALA A 38 17.93 18.76 -24.66
CA ALA A 38 17.72 17.41 -24.15
C ALA A 38 16.87 16.61 -25.13
N MET A 39 17.12 15.30 -25.22
CA MET A 39 16.32 14.38 -26.03
C MET A 39 14.94 14.20 -25.40
N ALA A 40 13.87 14.40 -26.17
CA ALA A 40 12.52 14.10 -25.72
C ALA A 40 12.27 12.59 -25.83
N VAL A 41 12.01 11.94 -24.69
CA VAL A 41 11.69 10.51 -24.61
C VAL A 41 10.23 10.35 -24.21
N SER A 42 9.48 9.57 -25.00
CA SER A 42 8.11 9.19 -24.67
C SER A 42 8.15 8.12 -23.57
N TYR A 43 7.55 8.42 -22.43
CA TYR A 43 7.34 7.45 -21.36
C TYR A 43 5.90 7.53 -20.86
N THR A 44 5.32 6.37 -20.55
CA THR A 44 3.97 6.30 -20.01
C THR A 44 4.02 6.64 -18.52
N VAL A 45 3.42 7.77 -18.15
CA VAL A 45 3.15 8.12 -16.76
C VAL A 45 1.86 7.47 -16.30
N ARG A 46 1.84 7.03 -15.04
CA ARG A 46 0.60 6.70 -14.34
C ARG A 46 0.23 7.89 -13.48
N ASP A 47 -0.94 8.45 -13.73
CA ASP A 47 -1.58 9.39 -12.82
C ASP A 47 -2.44 8.58 -11.83
N SER A 48 -2.37 8.93 -10.54
CA SER A 48 -3.11 8.24 -9.48
C SER A 48 -3.65 9.25 -8.48
N ALA A 49 -4.89 9.03 -8.05
CA ALA A 49 -5.54 9.82 -7.02
C ALA A 49 -5.90 8.93 -5.84
N ASP A 50 -5.64 9.40 -4.62
CA ASP A 50 -6.05 8.72 -3.40
C ASP A 50 -7.54 8.98 -3.15
N ILE A 51 -8.32 7.91 -3.07
CA ILE A 51 -9.76 7.97 -2.77
C ILE A 51 -10.00 7.22 -1.46
N SER A 52 -10.67 7.88 -0.53
CA SER A 52 -11.18 7.25 0.68
C SER A 52 -12.58 6.71 0.41
N GLY A 53 -12.79 5.42 0.67
CA GLY A 53 -14.08 4.76 0.54
C GLY A 53 -14.33 3.80 1.69
N ILE A 54 -15.61 3.50 1.93
CA ILE A 54 -16.03 2.50 2.92
C ILE A 54 -16.54 1.29 2.15
N VAL A 55 -16.10 0.10 2.56
CA VAL A 55 -16.62 -1.16 2.01
C VAL A 55 -17.85 -1.55 2.82
N VAL A 56 -19.01 -1.57 2.18
CA VAL A 56 -20.26 -2.04 2.78
C VAL A 56 -20.53 -3.45 2.28
N ARG A 57 -20.78 -4.37 3.21
CA ARG A 57 -21.21 -5.74 2.90
C ARG A 57 -22.73 -5.79 2.98
N ASP A 58 -23.35 -6.46 2.00
CA ASP A 58 -24.77 -6.77 2.05
C ASP A 58 -24.99 -7.94 3.01
N GLU A 59 -25.68 -7.69 4.12
CA GLU A 59 -25.93 -8.66 5.19
C GLU A 59 -27.40 -8.65 5.56
N GLU A 60 -27.98 -9.84 5.70
CA GLU A 60 -29.33 -10.03 6.20
C GLU A 60 -29.29 -10.58 7.62
N VAL A 61 -29.93 -9.86 8.56
CA VAL A 61 -30.05 -10.31 9.95
C VAL A 61 -31.17 -11.34 10.03
N ILE A 62 -30.82 -12.56 10.45
CA ILE A 62 -31.78 -13.63 10.67
C ILE A 62 -32.29 -13.55 12.12
N TYR A 63 -33.58 -13.32 12.28
CA TYR A 63 -34.23 -13.28 13.58
C TYR A 63 -34.80 -14.65 13.97
N SER A 64 -34.62 -15.01 15.24
CA SER A 64 -35.30 -16.16 15.85
C SER A 64 -36.64 -15.73 16.44
N VAL A 65 -37.65 -16.60 16.35
CA VAL A 65 -38.94 -16.44 17.03
C VAL A 65 -38.81 -16.70 18.54
N TYR A 66 -37.84 -17.54 18.94
CA TYR A 66 -37.60 -17.91 20.32
C TYR A 66 -36.60 -16.97 21.00
N ASN A 67 -36.79 -16.76 22.30
CA ASN A 67 -35.99 -15.83 23.10
C ASN A 67 -34.60 -16.37 23.45
N THR A 68 -34.39 -17.70 23.41
CA THR A 68 -33.12 -18.34 23.75
C THR A 68 -32.53 -19.01 22.51
N VAL A 69 -31.36 -18.55 22.06
CA VAL A 69 -30.71 -19.04 20.83
C VAL A 69 -29.27 -19.43 21.13
N TYR A 70 -28.89 -20.64 20.71
CA TYR A 70 -27.52 -21.13 20.72
C TYR A 70 -26.96 -21.15 19.30
N ILE A 71 -25.94 -20.34 19.05
CA ILE A 71 -25.30 -20.26 17.72
C ILE A 71 -24.36 -21.45 17.57
N SER A 72 -24.66 -22.35 16.62
CA SER A 72 -23.84 -23.54 16.33
C SER A 72 -22.82 -23.29 15.21
N ALA A 73 -23.07 -22.32 14.33
CA ALA A 73 -22.14 -21.91 13.29
C ALA A 73 -20.96 -21.11 13.87
N GLN A 74 -19.74 -21.43 13.41
CA GLN A 74 -18.55 -20.64 13.72
C GLN A 74 -18.54 -19.32 12.94
N GLU A 75 -18.00 -18.26 13.55
CA GLU A 75 -17.83 -16.96 12.90
C GLU A 75 -17.04 -17.10 11.59
N GLY A 76 -17.53 -16.45 10.53
CA GLY A 76 -16.93 -16.52 9.19
C GLY A 76 -17.06 -17.86 8.45
N LYS A 77 -17.75 -18.88 9.00
CA LYS A 77 -17.96 -20.16 8.33
C LYS A 77 -18.93 -20.01 7.16
N ARG A 78 -18.54 -20.50 5.98
CA ARG A 78 -19.45 -20.61 4.83
C ARG A 78 -20.48 -21.71 5.09
N VAL A 79 -21.76 -21.36 4.97
CA VAL A 79 -22.88 -22.30 5.09
C VAL A 79 -23.61 -22.43 3.76
N SER A 80 -24.23 -23.59 3.53
CA SER A 80 -25.14 -23.80 2.40
C SER A 80 -26.48 -23.11 2.65
N ARG A 81 -27.23 -22.83 1.58
CA ARG A 81 -28.60 -22.33 1.69
C ARG A 81 -29.46 -23.36 2.43
N GLY A 82 -30.09 -22.95 3.52
CA GLY A 82 -30.86 -23.84 4.40
C GLY A 82 -30.01 -24.72 5.34
N GLY A 83 -28.70 -24.46 5.44
CA GLY A 83 -27.84 -25.10 6.43
C GLY A 83 -28.16 -24.65 7.86
N GLU A 84 -27.78 -25.46 8.84
CA GLU A 84 -27.95 -25.14 10.26
C GLU A 84 -27.01 -23.98 10.67
N LEU A 85 -27.59 -22.94 11.26
CA LEU A 85 -26.88 -21.76 11.76
C LEU A 85 -26.89 -21.69 13.29
N ALA A 86 -28.03 -22.04 13.89
CA ALA A 86 -28.29 -21.93 15.31
C ALA A 86 -29.42 -22.88 15.72
N GLN A 87 -29.43 -23.26 16.99
CA GLN A 87 -30.51 -23.99 17.64
C GLN A 87 -31.25 -23.05 18.58
N ALA A 88 -32.56 -22.99 18.44
CA ALA A 88 -33.42 -22.14 19.25
C ALA A 88 -34.18 -23.00 20.28
N PHE A 89 -34.28 -22.51 21.52
CA PHE A 89 -34.91 -23.21 22.63
C PHE A 89 -36.04 -22.36 23.22
N ASP A 90 -37.10 -23.02 23.68
CA ASP A 90 -38.26 -22.38 24.31
C ASP A 90 -37.91 -21.77 25.68
N SER A 91 -36.98 -22.37 26.41
CA SER A 91 -36.59 -21.93 27.75
C SER A 91 -35.08 -22.00 28.01
N THR A 92 -34.64 -21.27 29.03
CA THR A 92 -33.24 -21.26 29.48
C THR A 92 -32.79 -22.59 30.07
N GLU A 93 -33.71 -23.34 30.67
CA GLU A 93 -33.44 -24.66 31.23
C GLU A 93 -33.18 -25.70 30.14
N ASP A 94 -33.89 -25.60 29.01
CA ASP A 94 -33.66 -26.45 27.84
C ASP A 94 -32.29 -26.20 27.22
N LEU A 95 -31.86 -24.95 27.14
CA LEU A 95 -30.51 -24.60 26.71
C LEU A 95 -29.45 -25.22 27.64
N GLN A 96 -29.60 -25.07 28.95
CA GLN A 96 -28.63 -25.62 29.92
C GLN A 96 -28.54 -27.15 29.82
N ARG A 97 -29.68 -27.83 29.63
CA ARG A 97 -29.71 -29.27 29.37
C ARG A 97 -28.95 -29.63 28.09
N ALA A 98 -29.17 -28.89 27.00
CA ALA A 98 -28.49 -29.13 25.73
C ALA A 98 -26.97 -28.90 25.82
N VAL A 99 -26.53 -27.84 26.51
CA VAL A 99 -25.11 -27.57 26.77
C VAL A 99 -24.50 -28.72 27.58
N ARG A 100 -25.17 -29.15 28.65
CA ARG A 100 -24.69 -30.26 29.49
C ARG A 100 -24.56 -31.58 28.72
N ILE A 101 -25.49 -31.85 27.80
CA ILE A 101 -25.42 -33.03 26.92
C ILE A 101 -24.19 -32.95 26.00
N ASN A 102 -23.92 -31.78 25.42
CA ASN A 102 -22.75 -31.60 24.54
C ASN A 102 -21.43 -31.72 25.30
N GLU A 103 -21.35 -31.18 26.52
CA GLU A 103 -20.18 -31.36 27.40
C GLU A 103 -19.91 -32.83 27.70
N LEU A 104 -20.94 -33.56 28.17
CA LEU A 104 -20.82 -34.98 28.49
C LEU A 104 -20.43 -35.81 27.26
N LYS A 105 -20.95 -35.49 26.07
CA LYS A 105 -20.56 -36.15 24.82
C LYS A 105 -19.09 -35.89 24.48
N ASN A 106 -18.61 -34.66 24.65
CA ASN A 106 -17.20 -34.33 24.42
C ASN A 106 -16.28 -35.05 25.41
N GLU A 107 -16.67 -35.14 26.68
CA GLU A 107 -15.92 -35.88 27.69
C GLU A 107 -15.85 -37.38 27.36
N ILE A 108 -16.97 -38.00 26.98
CA ILE A 108 -16.99 -39.38 26.51
C ILE A 108 -16.08 -39.57 25.30
N SER A 109 -16.17 -38.69 24.29
CA SER A 109 -15.34 -38.78 23.08
C SER A 109 -13.84 -38.67 23.38
N GLN A 110 -13.46 -37.81 24.34
CA GLN A 110 -12.07 -37.71 24.79
C GLN A 110 -11.61 -38.99 25.50
N LEU A 111 -12.44 -39.56 26.38
CA LEU A 111 -12.13 -40.81 27.06
C LEU A 111 -11.99 -41.98 26.08
N GLU A 112 -12.87 -42.08 25.08
CA GLU A 112 -12.79 -43.09 24.02
C GLU A 112 -11.53 -42.91 23.16
N ALA A 113 -11.17 -41.67 22.81
CA ALA A 113 -9.94 -41.40 22.07
C ALA A 113 -8.70 -41.86 22.85
N LEU A 114 -8.63 -41.59 24.15
CA LEU A 114 -7.55 -42.06 25.02
C LEU A 114 -7.50 -43.59 25.07
N TYR A 115 -8.64 -44.25 25.30
CA TYR A 115 -8.72 -45.71 25.35
C TYR A 115 -8.29 -46.36 24.03
N SER A 116 -8.71 -45.82 22.89
CA SER A 116 -8.31 -46.30 21.58
C SER A 116 -6.81 -46.12 21.32
N SER A 117 -6.22 -44.99 21.76
CA SER A 117 -4.79 -44.73 21.62
C SER A 117 -3.91 -45.63 22.49
N ASP A 118 -4.39 -45.98 23.69
CA ASP A 118 -3.70 -46.91 24.60
C ASP A 118 -3.72 -48.35 24.06
N THR A 119 -4.84 -48.74 23.45
CA THR A 119 -4.98 -50.04 22.78
C THR A 119 -4.11 -50.13 21.52
N ALA A 120 -3.98 -49.04 20.75
CA ALA A 120 -3.14 -48.98 19.54
C ALA A 120 -1.62 -48.88 19.83
N ALA A 121 -1.22 -48.47 21.03
CA ALA A 121 0.17 -48.46 21.47
C ALA A 121 0.63 -49.80 22.08
N SER A 122 -0.31 -50.75 22.25
CA SER A 122 -0.10 -52.05 22.88
C SER A 122 0.00 -53.22 21.88
N ASP A 123 0.00 -52.93 20.58
CA ASP A 123 0.16 -53.86 19.44
C ASP A 123 1.41 -53.47 18.62
#